data_AF-A0A1M7GPZ3-F1
#
_entry.id   AF-A0A1M7GPZ3-F1
#
_cell.length_a   1.000
_cell.length_b   1.000
_cell.length_c   1.000
_cell.angle_alpha   90.00
_cell.angle_beta   90.00
_cell.angle_gamma   90.00
#
_symmetry.space_group_name_H-M   'P 1'
#
loop_
_entity.id
_entity.type
_entity.pdbx_description
1 polymer ?
#
loop_
_entity_poly.entity_id
_entity_poly.type
_entity_poly.pdbx_seq_one_letter_code
_entity_poly.pdbx_strand_id
1 'polypeptide(L)'
;MSTKFLYKSLLMPAVAFALAACAGNTPCPATDAAPQASAGEVAADTQAVPQGNAPAGESSIAGDKSASAPGKQAVAPQSDASPVFTSSALDSYRLASPDSIPATSPHKGGSADNVTHNTPIPVLNDVPVDPYTAFPALVSRVFAYADSLYAQGLTDSASAYLQRFRIIKPLWNTWETQTDSMLNEFGKTRAEKAKAFEPYVLTIQNMNRVQAAYSMVKETADSLIALAPGDSLVNWANGQMQVAYKNTLAKAKKEYASIKALADDHAQFKEAAQKANELQMRYRDFEKEIQIQALIDYIAGLMAANDEEATKYWESHDPAEALAKAGELVKAGKYAEAKSLLTKLKASKLRKEAGTKYQELANTFCNAQRKTTSQIFAKAQKQKDATKKKKLLQDAIAPLDKCLAEYPEYTQKQKVVDNKSFLEKELAK
;
A
#
# COMPACT_ATOMS: atom_id res chain seq x y z
N MET A 1 -56.77 -15.64 8.66
CA MET A 1 -56.61 -14.18 8.82
C MET A 1 -55.77 -13.65 7.65
N SER A 2 -55.87 -12.35 7.36
CA SER A 2 -55.49 -11.79 6.05
C SER A 2 -53.99 -11.59 5.83
N THR A 3 -53.62 -11.48 4.56
CA THR A 3 -52.28 -11.15 4.06
C THR A 3 -51.88 -9.70 4.35
N LYS A 4 -50.56 -9.43 4.34
CA LYS A 4 -49.98 -8.37 3.50
C LYS A 4 -48.46 -8.51 3.36
N PHE A 5 -47.99 -8.46 2.11
CA PHE A 5 -46.59 -8.14 1.78
C PHE A 5 -46.30 -6.67 2.11
N LEU A 6 -45.04 -6.36 2.37
CA LEU A 6 -44.52 -4.99 2.21
C LEU A 6 -43.11 -5.05 1.62
N TYR A 7 -43.03 -4.89 0.29
CA TYR A 7 -41.80 -4.46 -0.37
C TYR A 7 -41.45 -3.06 0.12
N LYS A 8 -40.15 -2.77 0.26
CA LYS A 8 -39.66 -1.40 0.38
C LYS A 8 -38.39 -1.20 -0.44
N SER A 9 -38.58 -0.94 -1.73
CA SER A 9 -37.53 -0.41 -2.60
C SER A 9 -37.02 0.90 -2.03
N LEU A 10 -35.71 1.14 -2.10
CA LEU A 10 -35.10 2.41 -1.74
C LEU A 10 -34.15 2.81 -2.86
N LEU A 11 -34.48 3.91 -3.55
CA LEU A 11 -33.62 4.46 -4.59
C LEU A 11 -32.41 5.14 -3.93
N MET A 12 -31.24 5.01 -4.54
CA MET A 12 -30.15 5.97 -4.36
C MET A 12 -29.97 6.76 -5.67
N PRO A 13 -29.95 8.10 -5.63
CA PRO A 13 -29.72 8.92 -6.81
C PRO A 13 -28.24 8.91 -7.21
N ALA A 14 -27.96 9.05 -8.50
CA ALA A 14 -26.61 9.30 -8.98
C ALA A 14 -26.17 10.72 -8.61
N VAL A 15 -24.98 10.86 -8.01
CA VAL A 15 -24.34 12.16 -7.74
C VAL A 15 -23.14 12.28 -8.66
N ALA A 16 -23.28 13.07 -9.73
CA ALA A 16 -22.18 13.40 -10.62
C ALA A 16 -21.35 14.54 -10.02
N PHE A 17 -20.14 14.24 -9.54
CA PHE A 17 -19.19 15.29 -9.14
C PHE A 17 -18.45 15.84 -10.35
N ALA A 18 -18.94 16.97 -10.87
CA ALA A 18 -18.20 17.78 -11.83
C ALA A 18 -17.05 18.53 -11.12
N LEU A 19 -15.81 18.22 -11.48
CA LEU A 19 -14.63 18.94 -10.99
C LEU A 19 -14.47 20.29 -11.71
N ALA A 20 -15.20 21.29 -11.23
CA ALA A 20 -15.00 22.68 -11.61
C ALA A 20 -13.72 23.24 -10.96
N ALA A 21 -12.58 23.04 -11.61
CA ALA A 21 -11.32 23.66 -11.19
C ALA A 21 -11.33 25.16 -11.55
N CYS A 22 -11.67 26.02 -10.59
CA CYS A 22 -11.61 27.47 -10.77
C CYS A 22 -10.14 27.93 -10.92
N ALA A 23 -9.75 28.26 -12.16
CA ALA A 23 -8.55 29.05 -12.40
C ALA A 23 -8.74 30.45 -11.77
N GLY A 24 -7.86 30.82 -10.83
CA GLY A 24 -7.97 32.03 -10.01
C GLY A 24 -6.70 32.87 -10.07
N ASN A 25 -6.32 33.31 -11.27
CA ASN A 25 -5.12 34.11 -11.48
C ASN A 25 -5.49 35.61 -11.47
N THR A 26 -5.11 36.35 -10.42
CA THR A 26 -5.07 37.82 -10.43
C THR A 26 -3.83 38.32 -9.68
N PRO A 27 -3.12 39.35 -10.19
CA PRO A 27 -1.83 39.78 -9.64
C PRO A 27 -1.95 40.93 -8.63
N CYS A 28 -0.84 41.23 -7.95
CA CYS A 28 -0.56 42.55 -7.37
C CYS A 28 0.66 43.19 -8.06
N PRO A 29 0.79 44.52 -8.04
CA PRO A 29 1.48 45.24 -9.12
C PRO A 29 3.00 45.33 -8.95
N ALA A 30 3.69 45.35 -10.10
CA ALA A 30 5.02 45.94 -10.23
C ALA A 30 4.89 47.37 -10.76
N THR A 31 5.79 48.25 -10.34
CA THR A 31 5.80 49.69 -10.71
C THR A 31 7.07 49.99 -11.55
N ASP A 32 6.96 50.96 -12.46
CA ASP A 32 8.04 51.60 -13.24
C ASP A 32 8.80 50.79 -14.32
N ALA A 33 8.06 50.54 -15.42
CA ALA A 33 8.34 51.10 -16.75
C ALA A 33 9.76 51.05 -17.42
N ALA A 34 9.84 50.23 -18.49
CA ALA A 34 10.22 50.62 -19.87
C ALA A 34 11.71 50.99 -20.20
N PRO A 35 12.15 50.98 -21.50
CA PRO A 35 11.37 50.81 -22.74
C PRO A 35 11.84 49.75 -23.77
N GLN A 36 10.85 49.38 -24.59
CA GLN A 36 10.78 48.75 -25.93
C GLN A 36 12.05 48.53 -26.79
N ALA A 37 12.14 47.32 -27.35
CA ALA A 37 12.18 46.99 -28.78
C ALA A 37 11.98 45.46 -28.95
N SER A 38 11.37 44.86 -29.98
CA SER A 38 10.43 45.27 -31.05
C SER A 38 9.86 43.96 -31.66
N ALA A 39 8.68 43.98 -32.30
CA ALA A 39 7.98 42.75 -32.73
C ALA A 39 8.63 42.00 -33.92
N GLY A 40 8.30 40.71 -34.10
CA GLY A 40 8.79 39.86 -35.20
C GLY A 40 8.04 38.53 -35.36
N GLU A 41 7.06 38.54 -36.27
CA GLU A 41 6.31 37.35 -36.75
C GLU A 41 6.71 37.06 -38.22
N VAL A 42 6.51 35.87 -38.80
CA VAL A 42 5.81 34.63 -38.37
C VAL A 42 6.82 33.44 -38.50
N ALA A 43 6.53 32.13 -38.63
CA ALA A 43 5.37 31.31 -38.98
C ALA A 43 5.46 29.90 -38.33
N ALA A 44 4.61 28.96 -38.75
CA ALA A 44 4.78 27.52 -38.55
C ALA A 44 4.75 26.79 -39.91
N ASP A 45 5.38 25.63 -40.02
CA ASP A 45 5.00 24.60 -40.99
C ASP A 45 5.29 23.19 -40.43
N THR A 46 4.64 22.16 -40.95
CA THR A 46 4.65 20.78 -40.44
C THR A 46 4.76 19.78 -41.59
N GLN A 47 5.86 19.02 -41.62
CA GLN A 47 5.95 17.76 -42.37
C GLN A 47 6.63 16.67 -41.54
N ALA A 48 6.36 15.41 -41.91
CA ALA A 48 6.50 14.29 -40.99
C ALA A 48 6.98 13.01 -41.67
N VAL A 49 7.82 12.23 -40.95
CA VAL A 49 7.93 10.76 -41.03
C VAL A 49 8.55 10.23 -42.37
N PRO A 50 9.10 8.98 -42.50
CA PRO A 50 9.23 7.86 -41.55
C PRO A 50 10.66 7.29 -41.30
N GLN A 51 10.73 6.43 -40.27
CA GLN A 51 11.46 5.14 -40.13
C GLN A 51 12.90 4.93 -40.67
N GLY A 52 13.75 4.36 -39.82
CA GLY A 52 14.98 3.62 -40.17
C GLY A 52 15.41 2.68 -39.04
N ASN A 53 15.77 1.43 -39.35
CA ASN A 53 16.04 0.38 -38.35
C ASN A 53 17.46 0.42 -37.75
N ALA A 54 17.61 -0.17 -36.56
CA ALA A 54 18.87 -0.66 -35.97
C ALA A 54 19.37 -1.95 -36.70
N PRO A 55 20.47 -2.66 -36.33
CA PRO A 55 21.26 -2.56 -35.07
C PRO A 55 22.80 -2.87 -35.14
N ALA A 56 23.44 -2.81 -33.96
CA ALA A 56 24.57 -3.65 -33.47
C ALA A 56 26.00 -3.54 -34.07
N GLY A 57 26.99 -4.00 -33.28
CA GLY A 57 28.44 -4.03 -33.56
C GLY A 57 29.22 -3.01 -32.69
N GLU A 58 29.77 -3.31 -31.51
CA GLU A 58 30.82 -4.26 -31.09
C GLU A 58 32.28 -3.74 -31.12
N SER A 59 32.84 -3.61 -29.90
CA SER A 59 34.20 -4.03 -29.51
C SER A 59 35.44 -3.17 -29.82
N SER A 60 36.52 -3.52 -29.10
CA SER A 60 37.89 -2.99 -29.06
C SER A 60 38.08 -1.53 -28.55
N ILE A 61 39.18 -1.12 -27.89
CA ILE A 61 40.08 -1.62 -26.82
C ILE A 61 41.42 -0.84 -26.93
N ALA A 62 41.84 -0.19 -25.83
CA ALA A 62 43.19 0.32 -25.51
C ALA A 62 43.89 1.36 -26.43
N GLY A 63 44.80 2.18 -25.87
CA GLY A 63 45.69 3.02 -26.69
C GLY A 63 46.27 4.32 -26.07
N ASP A 64 46.93 4.22 -24.91
CA ASP A 64 47.97 5.11 -24.33
C ASP A 64 48.20 6.61 -24.73
N LYS A 65 48.50 7.44 -23.71
CA LYS A 65 49.39 8.65 -23.64
C LYS A 65 49.63 9.50 -24.93
N SER A 66 49.58 10.84 -24.91
CA SER A 66 50.26 11.72 -23.94
C SER A 66 49.81 13.21 -24.05
N ALA A 67 50.43 14.09 -23.25
CA ALA A 67 49.99 15.48 -23.01
C ALA A 67 50.29 16.51 -24.12
N SER A 68 49.37 17.48 -24.29
CA SER A 68 49.67 18.88 -24.65
C SER A 68 48.47 19.80 -24.36
N ALA A 69 48.75 21.07 -24.04
CA ALA A 69 47.80 22.16 -23.83
C ALA A 69 48.49 23.49 -24.23
N PRO A 70 47.79 24.66 -24.33
CA PRO A 70 46.36 24.92 -24.13
C PRO A 70 45.68 25.60 -25.34
N GLY A 71 44.34 25.70 -25.34
CA GLY A 71 43.59 26.50 -26.32
C GLY A 71 42.14 26.76 -25.90
N LYS A 72 41.66 28.00 -26.05
CA LYS A 72 40.26 28.38 -25.77
C LYS A 72 39.43 28.42 -27.05
N GLN A 73 38.34 27.67 -27.12
CA GLN A 73 37.04 28.18 -27.59
C GLN A 73 35.92 27.19 -27.24
N ALA A 74 34.69 27.69 -27.11
CA ALA A 74 33.55 26.91 -26.65
C ALA A 74 32.78 26.31 -27.83
N VAL A 75 32.37 25.05 -27.68
CA VAL A 75 31.33 24.40 -28.48
C VAL A 75 30.25 23.94 -27.50
N ALA A 76 28.99 24.28 -27.77
CA ALA A 76 27.89 23.98 -26.86
C ALA A 76 27.46 22.50 -26.95
N PRO A 77 27.37 21.75 -25.83
CA PRO A 77 26.67 20.48 -25.80
C PRO A 77 25.17 20.71 -25.97
N GLN A 78 24.52 19.82 -26.73
CA GLN A 78 23.06 19.83 -26.91
C GLN A 78 22.34 19.40 -25.62
N SER A 79 21.07 19.79 -25.50
CA SER A 79 20.26 19.59 -24.29
C SER A 79 19.74 18.15 -24.15
N ASP A 80 20.55 17.25 -23.61
CA ASP A 80 20.03 16.04 -22.97
C ASP A 80 19.38 16.45 -21.63
N ALA A 81 18.05 16.51 -21.63
CA ALA A 81 17.26 17.03 -20.51
C ALA A 81 17.16 16.02 -19.34
N SER A 82 18.31 15.66 -18.78
CA SER A 82 18.36 15.23 -17.37
C SER A 82 17.74 16.33 -16.52
N PRO A 83 16.80 16.03 -15.60
CA PRO A 83 16.26 17.03 -14.70
C PRO A 83 17.37 17.46 -13.72
N VAL A 84 18.06 18.55 -14.06
CA VAL A 84 19.05 19.19 -13.20
C VAL A 84 18.39 19.48 -11.85
N PHE A 85 19.00 19.00 -10.77
CA PHE A 85 18.49 19.18 -9.42
C PHE A 85 18.57 20.66 -9.05
N THR A 86 17.46 21.36 -9.29
CA THR A 86 17.26 22.73 -8.80
C THR A 86 16.89 22.66 -7.32
N SER A 87 17.48 23.53 -6.51
CA SER A 87 17.31 23.51 -5.04
C SER A 87 15.86 23.76 -4.58
N SER A 88 14.99 24.17 -5.50
CA SER A 88 13.53 24.21 -5.38
C SER A 88 12.89 22.86 -5.04
N ALA A 89 13.53 21.74 -5.39
CA ALA A 89 13.10 20.40 -4.93
C ALA A 89 13.26 20.19 -3.41
N LEU A 90 14.04 21.05 -2.73
CA LEU A 90 14.07 21.17 -1.26
C LEU A 90 13.22 22.35 -0.75
N ASP A 91 12.93 23.39 -1.54
CA ASP A 91 12.03 24.49 -1.13
C ASP A 91 10.62 23.99 -0.78
N SER A 92 10.11 22.98 -1.48
CA SER A 92 8.83 22.32 -1.14
C SER A 92 8.81 21.68 0.26
N TYR A 93 9.98 21.42 0.86
CA TYR A 93 10.16 20.96 2.23
C TYR A 93 10.61 22.08 3.21
N ARG A 94 10.86 23.31 2.74
CA ARG A 94 11.24 24.45 3.62
C ARG A 94 10.06 25.10 4.33
N LEU A 95 8.82 24.83 3.88
CA LEU A 95 7.58 25.39 4.42
C LEU A 95 6.76 24.41 5.28
N ALA A 96 7.26 23.18 5.46
CA ALA A 96 6.73 22.27 6.48
C ALA A 96 7.25 22.70 7.86
N SER A 97 6.53 23.62 8.51
CA SER A 97 6.65 23.82 9.96
C SER A 97 6.46 22.46 10.65
N PRO A 98 7.20 22.13 11.72
CA PRO A 98 6.99 20.88 12.43
C PRO A 98 5.60 20.89 13.09
N ASP A 99 4.72 19.98 12.67
CA ASP A 99 3.36 19.74 13.23
C ASP A 99 3.36 19.29 14.71
N SER A 100 4.52 19.34 15.37
CA SER A 100 4.77 18.88 16.74
C SER A 100 5.40 19.98 17.60
N ILE A 101 4.74 21.15 17.68
CA ILE A 101 4.79 21.92 18.94
C ILE A 101 4.14 21.02 20.01
N PRO A 102 4.79 20.74 21.16
CA PRO A 102 4.25 19.80 22.15
C PRO A 102 2.88 20.26 22.70
N ALA A 103 1.83 19.52 22.35
CA ALA A 103 0.45 19.86 22.73
C ALA A 103 0.14 19.51 24.19
N THR A 104 0.56 20.36 25.14
CA THR A 104 0.21 20.24 26.56
C THR A 104 -1.22 20.74 26.82
N SER A 105 -2.10 19.86 27.30
CA SER A 105 -3.53 20.16 27.52
C SER A 105 -3.77 21.23 28.60
N PRO A 106 -4.81 22.07 28.47
CA PRO A 106 -5.10 23.13 29.43
C PRO A 106 -5.75 22.59 30.71
N HIS A 107 -5.01 22.58 31.82
CA HIS A 107 -5.57 22.29 33.13
C HIS A 107 -6.26 23.51 33.76
N LYS A 108 -7.48 23.31 34.28
CA LYS A 108 -8.28 24.34 34.95
C LYS A 108 -7.70 24.73 36.31
N GLY A 109 -7.65 26.04 36.55
CA GLY A 109 -8.29 26.67 37.73
C GLY A 109 -7.61 26.55 39.09
N GLY A 110 -7.13 27.68 39.59
CA GLY A 110 -6.82 27.95 40.99
C GLY A 110 -6.95 29.45 41.25
N SER A 111 -7.62 29.84 42.34
CA SER A 111 -7.93 31.25 42.63
C SER A 111 -6.71 32.03 43.12
N ALA A 112 -6.80 33.36 43.05
CA ALA A 112 -5.85 34.25 43.72
C ALA A 112 -5.96 34.16 45.25
N ASP A 113 -4.86 34.44 45.96
CA ASP A 113 -4.87 35.48 46.99
C ASP A 113 -3.46 35.91 47.42
N ASN A 114 -3.39 37.14 47.95
CA ASN A 114 -2.29 37.81 48.68
C ASN A 114 -0.86 37.89 48.05
N VAL A 115 -0.42 39.12 47.86
CA VAL A 115 0.99 39.50 47.62
C VAL A 115 1.69 39.81 48.93
N THR A 116 2.86 39.22 49.17
CA THR A 116 3.86 39.69 50.14
C THR A 116 5.26 39.67 49.52
N HIS A 117 6.13 40.59 49.96
CA HIS A 117 7.43 40.82 49.35
C HIS A 117 8.47 39.71 49.63
N ASN A 118 9.45 39.63 48.72
CA ASN A 118 10.69 38.85 48.83
C ASN A 118 10.57 37.32 48.87
N THR A 119 10.22 36.73 47.72
CA THR A 119 10.75 35.42 47.32
C THR A 119 11.82 35.60 46.24
N PRO A 120 12.86 34.73 46.18
CA PRO A 120 13.76 34.66 45.02
C PRO A 120 12.95 34.33 43.76
N ILE A 121 13.44 34.77 42.59
CA ILE A 121 12.84 34.39 41.30
C ILE A 121 12.83 32.86 41.22
N PRO A 122 11.66 32.19 41.17
CA PRO A 122 11.65 30.76 40.93
C PRO A 122 12.18 30.53 39.51
N VAL A 123 13.20 29.68 39.39
CA VAL A 123 13.66 29.21 38.09
C VAL A 123 12.47 28.60 37.38
N LEU A 124 12.07 29.15 36.23
CA LEU A 124 11.01 28.54 35.43
C LEU A 124 11.49 27.15 35.02
N ASN A 125 10.65 26.14 35.22
CA ASN A 125 10.86 24.83 34.60
C ASN A 125 11.02 25.01 33.08
N ASP A 126 11.87 24.20 32.44
CA ASP A 126 12.22 24.26 31.00
C ASP A 126 11.07 23.91 30.04
N VAL A 127 9.96 24.67 30.14
CA VAL A 127 8.86 24.68 29.18
C VAL A 127 9.14 25.83 28.20
N PRO A 128 9.24 25.58 26.88
CA PRO A 128 9.39 26.64 25.90
C PRO A 128 8.26 27.67 26.02
N VAL A 129 8.63 28.90 26.39
CA VAL A 129 7.67 29.99 26.57
C VAL A 129 7.24 30.50 25.20
N ASP A 130 5.97 30.30 24.85
CA ASP A 130 5.40 30.87 23.62
C ASP A 130 5.41 32.42 23.71
N PRO A 131 6.15 33.12 22.83
CA PRO A 131 6.22 34.58 22.85
C PRO A 131 4.87 35.24 22.53
N TYR A 132 4.01 34.59 21.71
CA TYR A 132 2.74 35.17 21.26
C TYR A 132 1.70 35.25 22.38
N THR A 133 1.76 34.40 23.39
CA THR A 133 0.94 34.50 24.61
C THR A 133 1.67 35.18 25.78
N ALA A 134 2.98 34.94 25.94
CA ALA A 134 3.74 35.47 27.08
C ALA A 134 3.98 36.99 27.01
N PHE A 135 4.33 37.54 25.85
CA PHE A 135 4.56 38.99 25.74
C PHE A 135 3.27 39.79 26.00
N PRO A 136 2.11 39.51 25.37
CA PRO A 136 0.87 40.22 25.68
C PRO A 136 0.46 40.11 27.15
N ALA A 137 0.62 38.94 27.78
CA ALA A 137 0.35 38.77 29.21
C ALA A 137 1.26 39.62 30.11
N LEU A 138 2.55 39.77 29.75
CA LEU A 138 3.47 40.66 30.44
C LEU A 138 3.08 42.13 30.26
N VAL A 139 2.73 42.56 29.04
CA VAL A 139 2.28 43.93 28.75
C VAL A 139 1.02 44.29 29.54
N SER A 140 0.02 43.40 29.56
CA SER A 140 -1.21 43.59 30.35
C SER A 140 -0.94 43.71 31.85
N ARG A 141 -0.03 42.90 32.40
CA ARG A 141 0.37 42.98 33.82
C ARG A 141 1.07 44.31 34.14
N VAL A 142 1.93 44.80 33.26
CA VAL A 142 2.62 46.08 33.43
C VAL A 142 1.64 47.25 33.49
N PHE A 143 0.67 47.30 32.56
CA PHE A 143 -0.34 48.36 32.56
C PHE A 143 -1.28 48.27 33.77
N ALA A 144 -1.77 47.07 34.12
CA ALA A 144 -2.63 46.88 35.29
C ALA A 144 -1.94 47.30 36.61
N TYR A 145 -0.64 47.01 36.76
CA TYR A 145 0.12 47.46 37.93
C TYR A 145 0.30 48.98 37.96
N ALA A 146 0.65 49.61 36.83
CA ALA A 146 0.78 51.06 36.75
C ALA A 146 -0.54 51.79 37.05
N ASP A 147 -1.66 51.28 36.54
CA ASP A 147 -3.00 51.81 36.82
C ASP A 147 -3.37 51.65 38.32
N SER A 148 -3.03 50.51 38.93
CA SER A 148 -3.23 50.29 40.38
C SER A 148 -2.43 51.29 41.24
N LEU A 149 -1.23 51.69 40.83
CA LEU A 149 -0.44 52.72 41.51
C LEU A 149 -1.06 54.11 41.32
N TYR A 150 -1.55 54.42 40.12
CA TYR A 150 -2.23 55.68 39.83
C TYR A 150 -3.53 55.83 40.64
N ALA A 151 -4.34 54.78 40.73
CA ALA A 151 -5.56 54.73 41.55
C ALA A 151 -5.30 54.90 43.06
N GLN A 152 -4.10 54.57 43.54
CA GLN A 152 -3.64 54.84 44.92
C GLN A 152 -3.07 56.26 45.12
N GLY A 153 -3.08 57.11 44.09
CA GLY A 153 -2.50 58.46 44.13
C GLY A 153 -0.97 58.49 43.97
N LEU A 154 -0.31 57.36 43.71
CA LEU A 154 1.15 57.26 43.58
C LEU A 154 1.62 57.61 42.16
N THR A 155 1.22 58.79 41.68
CA THR A 155 1.37 59.26 40.28
C THR A 155 2.80 59.16 39.75
N ASP A 156 3.77 59.53 40.57
CA ASP A 156 5.19 59.57 40.18
C ASP A 156 5.77 58.15 40.08
N SER A 157 5.30 57.24 40.94
CA SER A 157 5.68 55.82 40.91
C SER A 157 5.08 55.11 39.70
N ALA A 158 3.81 55.36 39.38
CA ALA A 158 3.16 54.87 38.16
C ALA A 158 3.90 55.38 36.91
N SER A 159 4.24 56.68 36.89
CA SER A 159 4.98 57.34 35.81
C SER A 159 6.37 56.74 35.62
N ALA A 160 7.14 56.57 36.70
CA ALA A 160 8.48 55.96 36.67
C ALA A 160 8.43 54.49 36.21
N TYR A 161 7.41 53.73 36.58
CA TYR A 161 7.23 52.34 36.14
C TYR A 161 6.92 52.25 34.64
N LEU A 162 6.00 53.07 34.12
CA LEU A 162 5.70 53.16 32.69
C LEU A 162 6.89 53.67 31.86
N GLN A 163 7.70 54.59 32.40
CA GLN A 163 8.93 55.02 31.74
C GLN A 163 9.95 53.88 31.59
N ARG A 164 10.09 52.99 32.59
CA ARG A 164 10.92 51.78 32.46
C ARG A 164 10.42 50.85 31.36
N PHE A 165 9.11 50.62 31.27
CA PHE A 165 8.51 49.81 30.20
C PHE A 165 8.71 50.44 28.81
N ARG A 166 8.60 51.77 28.69
CA ARG A 166 8.85 52.51 27.43
C ARG A 166 10.26 52.29 26.86
N ILE A 167 11.26 51.98 27.70
CA ILE A 167 12.65 51.71 27.31
C ILE A 167 12.82 50.32 26.65
N ILE A 168 11.80 49.45 26.67
CA ILE A 168 11.85 48.16 25.94
C ILE A 168 11.84 48.36 24.41
N LYS A 169 11.31 49.48 23.89
CA LYS A 169 11.25 49.73 22.43
C LYS A 169 12.61 49.63 21.71
N PRO A 170 13.71 50.29 22.14
CA PRO A 170 15.02 50.10 21.52
C PRO A 170 15.62 48.69 21.69
N LEU A 171 15.21 47.94 22.73
CA LEU A 171 15.63 46.53 22.88
C LEU A 171 15.00 45.64 21.81
N TRP A 172 13.78 45.93 21.36
CA TRP A 172 13.12 45.20 20.27
C TRP A 172 13.99 45.15 19.01
N ASN A 173 14.48 46.30 18.54
CA ASN A 173 15.37 46.39 17.38
C ASN A 173 16.67 45.56 17.56
N THR A 174 17.16 45.42 18.79
CA THR A 174 18.34 44.59 19.11
C THR A 174 18.00 43.11 19.03
N TRP A 175 16.85 42.68 19.57
CA TRP A 175 16.35 41.31 19.47
C TRP A 175 16.02 40.90 18.04
N GLU A 176 15.45 41.81 17.24
CA GLU A 176 15.17 41.67 15.81
C GLU A 176 16.48 41.45 15.03
N THR A 177 17.46 42.35 15.20
CA THR A 177 18.81 42.21 14.59
C THR A 177 19.50 40.90 14.99
N GLN A 178 19.38 40.49 16.25
CA GLN A 178 19.95 39.22 16.74
C GLN A 178 19.22 38.01 16.12
N THR A 179 17.90 38.08 15.98
CA THR A 179 17.07 37.04 15.36
C THR A 179 17.43 36.87 13.89
N ASP A 180 17.53 37.96 13.12
CA ASP A 180 17.96 37.94 11.72
C ASP A 180 19.39 37.39 11.56
N SER A 181 20.31 37.76 12.47
CA SER A 181 21.66 37.21 12.48
C SER A 181 21.65 35.69 12.68
N MET A 182 20.89 35.19 13.66
CA MET A 182 20.77 33.76 13.93
C MET A 182 20.08 33.01 12.78
N LEU A 183 19.01 33.56 12.21
CA LEU A 183 18.31 32.96 11.06
C LEU A 183 19.21 32.88 9.81
N ASN A 184 20.03 33.91 9.57
CA ASN A 184 21.02 33.93 8.48
C ASN A 184 22.13 32.89 8.69
N GLU A 185 22.65 32.75 9.92
CA GLU A 185 23.63 31.72 10.28
C GLU A 185 23.06 30.31 10.12
N PHE A 186 21.87 30.05 10.70
CA PHE A 186 21.17 28.78 10.55
C PHE A 186 20.86 28.47 9.07
N GLY A 187 20.55 29.49 8.26
CA GLY A 187 20.35 29.37 6.82
C GLY A 187 21.61 28.92 6.08
N LYS A 188 22.77 29.51 6.40
CA LYS A 188 24.08 29.13 5.84
C LYS A 188 24.45 27.69 6.22
N THR A 189 24.43 27.34 7.50
CA THR A 189 24.75 25.98 7.97
C THR A 189 23.81 24.93 7.35
N ARG A 190 22.53 25.27 7.16
CA ARG A 190 21.55 24.41 6.46
C ARG A 190 21.89 24.23 4.98
N ALA A 191 22.29 25.29 4.28
CA ALA A 191 22.69 25.22 2.87
C ALA A 191 23.99 24.42 2.67
N GLU A 192 24.98 24.61 3.56
CA GLU A 192 26.24 23.86 3.56
C GLU A 192 26.00 22.36 3.80
N LYS A 193 25.19 22.01 4.82
CA LYS A 193 24.76 20.62 5.04
C LYS A 193 24.01 20.04 3.83
N ALA A 194 23.04 20.77 3.27
CA ALA A 194 22.28 20.29 2.12
C ALA A 194 23.18 19.97 0.91
N LYS A 195 24.21 20.79 0.67
CA LYS A 195 25.23 20.54 -0.36
C LYS A 195 26.12 19.33 -0.04
N ALA A 196 26.50 19.13 1.22
CA ALA A 196 27.29 17.97 1.64
C ALA A 196 26.54 16.63 1.44
N PHE A 197 25.21 16.64 1.56
CA PHE A 197 24.38 15.43 1.42
C PHE A 197 23.75 15.22 0.04
N GLU A 198 23.98 16.13 -0.92
CA GLU A 198 23.49 16.02 -2.30
C GLU A 198 23.81 14.66 -2.98
N PRO A 199 25.01 14.06 -2.83
CA PRO A 199 25.29 12.74 -3.40
C PRO A 199 24.41 11.60 -2.83
N TYR A 200 24.07 11.65 -1.54
CA TYR A 200 23.18 10.66 -0.92
C TYR A 200 21.74 10.86 -1.40
N VAL A 201 21.27 12.11 -1.49
CA VAL A 201 19.94 12.46 -2.01
C VAL A 201 19.78 11.95 -3.45
N LEU A 202 20.75 12.23 -4.33
CA LEU A 202 20.74 11.76 -5.72
C LEU A 202 20.84 10.23 -5.82
N THR A 203 21.62 9.57 -4.97
CA THR A 203 21.71 8.10 -4.93
C THR A 203 20.36 7.48 -4.54
N ILE A 204 19.73 7.94 -3.46
CA ILE A 204 18.43 7.44 -2.98
C ILE A 204 17.33 7.68 -4.02
N GLN A 205 17.30 8.86 -4.66
CA GLN A 205 16.36 9.15 -5.77
C GLN A 205 16.55 8.20 -6.94
N ASN A 206 17.80 7.95 -7.35
CA ASN A 206 18.10 7.03 -8.45
C ASN A 206 17.72 5.58 -8.11
N MET A 207 18.01 5.11 -6.89
CA MET A 207 17.60 3.79 -6.42
C MET A 207 16.07 3.62 -6.45
N ASN A 208 15.32 4.62 -5.99
CA ASN A 208 13.84 4.59 -6.07
C ASN A 208 13.34 4.66 -7.52
N ARG A 209 13.97 5.46 -8.39
CA ARG A 209 13.64 5.57 -9.82
C ARG A 209 13.81 4.24 -10.56
N VAL A 210 14.89 3.49 -10.31
CA VAL A 210 15.11 2.15 -10.87
C VAL A 210 14.38 1.04 -10.08
N GLN A 211 13.63 1.40 -9.04
CA GLN A 211 12.92 0.48 -8.14
C GLN A 211 13.82 -0.61 -7.53
N ALA A 212 14.99 -0.20 -7.03
CA ALA A 212 15.90 -1.04 -6.26
C ALA A 212 15.21 -1.67 -5.04
N ALA A 213 15.81 -2.74 -4.49
CA ALA A 213 15.28 -3.41 -3.31
C ALA A 213 15.24 -2.46 -2.09
N TYR A 214 14.17 -2.60 -1.29
CA TYR A 214 13.96 -1.83 -0.06
C TYR A 214 15.18 -1.80 0.86
N SER A 215 15.90 -2.92 1.02
CA SER A 215 17.09 -3.02 1.85
C SER A 215 18.19 -2.03 1.46
N MET A 216 18.52 -1.91 0.16
CA MET A 216 19.54 -0.96 -0.32
C MET A 216 19.12 0.51 -0.14
N VAL A 217 17.83 0.81 -0.37
CA VAL A 217 17.30 2.17 -0.14
C VAL A 217 17.32 2.50 1.35
N LYS A 218 16.93 1.55 2.20
CA LYS A 218 16.96 1.64 3.66
C LYS A 218 18.39 1.89 4.16
N GLU A 219 19.35 1.05 3.77
CA GLU A 219 20.76 1.18 4.19
C GLU A 219 21.35 2.54 3.80
N THR A 220 21.07 3.02 2.59
CA THR A 220 21.53 4.34 2.11
C THR A 220 20.83 5.50 2.84
N ALA A 221 19.54 5.35 3.16
CA ALA A 221 18.76 6.36 3.88
C ALA A 221 19.11 6.41 5.38
N ASP A 222 19.27 5.26 6.04
CA ASP A 222 19.79 5.15 7.42
C ASP A 222 21.18 5.78 7.52
N SER A 223 22.06 5.53 6.53
CA SER A 223 23.39 6.14 6.45
C SER A 223 23.32 7.68 6.34
N LEU A 224 22.41 8.20 5.53
CA LEU A 224 22.16 9.65 5.45
C LEU A 224 21.64 10.21 6.78
N ILE A 225 20.70 9.52 7.45
CA ILE A 225 20.11 9.94 8.73
C ILE A 225 21.18 9.94 9.84
N ALA A 226 22.06 8.93 9.88
CA ALA A 226 23.14 8.81 10.87
C ALA A 226 24.15 9.96 10.83
N LEU A 227 24.27 10.68 9.69
CA LEU A 227 25.15 11.84 9.52
C LEU A 227 24.54 13.17 10.03
N ALA A 228 23.42 13.11 10.76
CA ALA A 228 22.70 14.26 11.32
C ALA A 228 22.43 15.41 10.32
N PRO A 229 21.72 15.13 9.20
CA PRO A 229 21.58 16.06 8.09
C PRO A 229 20.56 17.19 8.36
N GLY A 230 19.78 17.07 9.44
CA GLY A 230 18.68 17.97 9.80
C GLY A 230 17.32 17.43 9.40
N ASP A 231 16.29 17.81 10.15
CA ASP A 231 14.99 17.12 10.23
C ASP A 231 14.28 17.03 8.87
N SER A 232 14.38 18.07 8.03
CA SER A 232 13.80 18.06 6.67
C SER A 232 14.38 16.93 5.81
N LEU A 233 15.69 16.65 5.90
CA LEU A 233 16.35 15.58 5.16
C LEU A 233 16.09 14.20 5.78
N VAL A 234 15.97 14.12 7.11
CA VAL A 234 15.57 12.89 7.82
C VAL A 234 14.14 12.48 7.43
N ASN A 235 13.19 13.43 7.45
CA ASN A 235 11.80 13.20 7.05
C ASN A 235 11.68 12.84 5.56
N TRP A 236 12.45 13.50 4.70
CA TRP A 236 12.54 13.14 3.29
C TRP A 236 13.08 11.72 3.08
N ALA A 237 14.16 11.34 3.76
CA ALA A 237 14.76 10.00 3.66
C ALA A 237 13.80 8.90 4.13
N ASN A 238 13.12 9.12 5.26
CA ASN A 238 12.03 8.24 5.74
C ASN A 238 10.91 8.11 4.70
N GLY A 239 10.53 9.20 4.02
CA GLY A 239 9.58 9.17 2.91
C GLY A 239 10.06 8.31 1.73
N GLN A 240 11.34 8.41 1.35
CA GLN A 240 11.92 7.58 0.29
C GLN A 240 11.97 6.09 0.66
N MET A 241 12.25 5.75 1.93
CA MET A 241 12.17 4.38 2.44
C MET A 241 10.76 3.81 2.32
N GLN A 242 9.73 4.61 2.64
CA GLN A 242 8.32 4.19 2.51
C GLN A 242 7.88 3.98 1.05
N VAL A 243 8.45 4.72 0.09
CA VAL A 243 8.26 4.45 -1.36
C VAL A 243 8.90 3.12 -1.75
N ALA A 244 10.17 2.89 -1.36
CA ALA A 244 10.88 1.65 -1.65
C ALA A 244 10.20 0.43 -1.01
N TYR A 245 9.69 0.56 0.21
CA TYR A 245 8.94 -0.47 0.93
C TYR A 245 7.70 -0.91 0.16
N LYS A 246 6.84 0.04 -0.24
CA LYS A 246 5.61 -0.23 -1.00
C LYS A 246 5.90 -0.88 -2.35
N ASN A 247 6.90 -0.37 -3.08
CA ASN A 247 7.31 -0.92 -4.37
C ASN A 247 7.85 -2.36 -4.23
N THR A 248 8.67 -2.62 -3.22
CA THR A 248 9.26 -3.94 -2.97
C THR A 248 8.21 -4.95 -2.50
N LEU A 249 7.30 -4.56 -1.61
CA LEU A 249 6.18 -5.40 -1.17
C LEU A 249 5.24 -5.77 -2.32
N ALA A 250 5.00 -4.86 -3.27
CA ALA A 250 4.21 -5.16 -4.46
C ALA A 250 4.88 -6.20 -5.37
N LYS A 251 6.21 -6.11 -5.57
CA LYS A 251 6.99 -7.14 -6.29
C LYS A 251 6.93 -8.49 -5.56
N ALA A 252 7.21 -8.50 -4.25
CA ALA A 252 7.20 -9.72 -3.44
C ALA A 252 5.82 -10.41 -3.44
N LYS A 253 4.71 -9.66 -3.37
CA LYS A 253 3.34 -10.20 -3.49
C LYS A 253 3.04 -10.81 -4.87
N LYS A 254 3.59 -10.24 -5.95
CA LYS A 254 3.44 -10.78 -7.32
C LYS A 254 4.19 -12.10 -7.47
N GLU A 255 5.41 -12.20 -6.92
CA GLU A 255 6.21 -13.42 -6.94
C GLU A 255 5.62 -14.50 -6.02
N TYR A 256 5.17 -14.15 -4.82
CA TYR A 256 4.42 -15.04 -3.94
C TYR A 256 3.24 -15.69 -4.67
N ALA A 257 2.46 -14.90 -5.43
CA ALA A 257 1.31 -15.40 -6.17
C ALA A 257 1.68 -16.36 -7.30
N SER A 258 2.77 -16.12 -8.05
CA SER A 258 3.21 -17.06 -9.09
C SER A 258 3.81 -18.34 -8.52
N ILE A 259 4.53 -18.25 -7.39
CA ILE A 259 5.05 -19.41 -6.65
C ILE A 259 3.90 -20.27 -6.11
N LYS A 260 2.86 -19.64 -5.55
CA LYS A 260 1.67 -20.37 -5.08
C LYS A 260 0.94 -21.05 -6.25
N ALA A 261 0.83 -20.41 -7.42
CA ALA A 261 0.22 -21.00 -8.61
C ALA A 261 0.99 -22.25 -9.11
N LEU A 262 2.32 -22.25 -9.08
CA LEU A 262 3.12 -23.44 -9.43
C LEU A 262 2.74 -24.67 -8.58
N ALA A 263 2.42 -24.48 -7.30
CA ALA A 263 1.96 -25.55 -6.41
C ALA A 263 0.46 -25.86 -6.57
N ASP A 264 -0.41 -24.86 -6.47
CA ASP A 264 -1.88 -25.01 -6.51
C ASP A 264 -2.36 -25.58 -7.85
N ASP A 265 -1.90 -24.97 -8.95
CA ASP A 265 -2.47 -25.17 -10.29
C ASP A 265 -1.71 -26.22 -11.11
N HIS A 266 -0.40 -26.36 -10.88
CA HIS A 266 0.50 -27.13 -11.74
C HIS A 266 1.27 -28.28 -11.05
N ALA A 267 1.07 -28.51 -9.75
CA ALA A 267 1.77 -29.55 -8.98
C ALA A 267 3.32 -29.49 -9.03
N GLN A 268 3.91 -28.36 -9.43
CA GLN A 268 5.36 -28.15 -9.57
C GLN A 268 6.02 -27.90 -8.19
N PHE A 269 5.72 -28.73 -7.19
CA PHE A 269 6.05 -28.49 -5.78
C PHE A 269 7.54 -28.30 -5.51
N LYS A 270 8.43 -29.02 -6.23
CA LYS A 270 9.88 -28.87 -6.07
C LYS A 270 10.37 -27.48 -6.52
N GLU A 271 9.88 -27.02 -7.66
CA GLU A 271 10.20 -25.70 -8.22
C GLU A 271 9.57 -24.56 -7.39
N ALA A 272 8.32 -24.76 -6.95
CA ALA A 272 7.64 -23.84 -6.05
C ALA A 272 8.38 -23.71 -4.71
N ALA A 273 8.82 -24.82 -4.11
CA ALA A 273 9.58 -24.82 -2.86
C ALA A 273 10.94 -24.12 -3.02
N GLN A 274 11.69 -24.39 -4.10
CA GLN A 274 12.93 -23.68 -4.38
C GLN A 274 12.69 -22.15 -4.47
N LYS A 275 11.73 -21.73 -5.31
CA LYS A 275 11.42 -20.31 -5.50
C LYS A 275 10.88 -19.64 -4.23
N ALA A 276 10.18 -20.37 -3.36
CA ALA A 276 9.73 -19.87 -2.06
C ALA A 276 10.91 -19.60 -1.10
N ASN A 277 11.93 -20.47 -1.07
CA ASN A 277 13.16 -20.22 -0.31
C ASN A 277 13.94 -19.03 -0.89
N GLU A 278 14.05 -18.92 -2.22
CA GLU A 278 14.64 -17.76 -2.91
C GLU A 278 13.86 -16.46 -2.66
N LEU A 279 12.53 -16.53 -2.47
CA LEU A 279 11.69 -15.41 -2.07
C LEU A 279 11.99 -14.99 -0.63
N GLN A 280 12.09 -15.97 0.29
CA GLN A 280 12.36 -15.74 1.71
C GLN A 280 13.71 -15.06 1.93
N MET A 281 14.76 -15.47 1.20
CA MET A 281 16.07 -14.81 1.27
C MET A 281 16.04 -13.38 0.74
N ARG A 282 15.31 -13.10 -0.36
CA ARG A 282 15.24 -11.76 -0.98
C ARG A 282 14.32 -10.77 -0.28
N TYR A 283 13.28 -11.26 0.41
CA TYR A 283 12.20 -10.44 0.98
C TYR A 283 11.96 -10.69 2.48
N ARG A 284 12.99 -11.15 3.20
CA ARG A 284 12.94 -11.45 4.65
C ARG A 284 12.30 -10.36 5.51
N ASP A 285 12.51 -9.09 5.15
CA ASP A 285 11.98 -7.94 5.90
C ASP A 285 10.45 -7.79 5.81
N PHE A 286 9.79 -8.56 4.92
CA PHE A 286 8.33 -8.55 4.68
C PHE A 286 7.63 -9.82 5.20
N GLU A 287 8.30 -10.66 6.00
CA GLU A 287 7.75 -11.95 6.47
C GLU A 287 6.41 -11.77 7.22
N LYS A 288 6.22 -10.65 7.94
CA LYS A 288 4.96 -10.36 8.65
C LYS A 288 3.80 -10.05 7.69
N GLU A 289 4.10 -9.45 6.54
CA GLU A 289 3.14 -8.93 5.56
C GLU A 289 2.76 -9.94 4.47
N ILE A 290 3.62 -10.94 4.20
CA ILE A 290 3.39 -11.97 3.18
C ILE A 290 3.62 -13.42 3.63
N GLN A 291 4.10 -13.68 4.85
CA GLN A 291 4.14 -15.02 5.46
C GLN A 291 4.79 -16.09 4.57
N ILE A 292 6.05 -15.85 4.15
CA ILE A 292 6.75 -16.71 3.20
C ILE A 292 7.01 -18.09 3.81
N GLN A 293 7.25 -18.18 5.12
CA GLN A 293 7.38 -19.47 5.81
C GLN A 293 6.08 -20.29 5.71
N ALA A 294 4.91 -19.65 5.89
CA ALA A 294 3.63 -20.34 5.77
C ALA A 294 3.37 -20.83 4.33
N LEU A 295 3.90 -20.16 3.31
CA LEU A 295 3.88 -20.65 1.93
C LEU A 295 4.82 -21.86 1.74
N ILE A 296 6.02 -21.84 2.32
CA ILE A 296 6.96 -22.97 2.28
C ILE A 296 6.33 -24.20 2.94
N ASP A 297 5.78 -24.04 4.14
CA ASP A 297 5.13 -25.11 4.91
C ASP A 297 3.90 -25.66 4.18
N TYR A 298 3.11 -24.79 3.54
CA TYR A 298 1.97 -25.15 2.71
C TYR A 298 2.38 -25.97 1.47
N ILE A 299 3.45 -25.57 0.77
CA ILE A 299 3.99 -26.31 -0.39
C ILE A 299 4.52 -27.67 0.06
N ALA A 300 5.20 -27.75 1.21
CA ALA A 300 5.66 -29.02 1.78
C ALA A 300 4.48 -29.94 2.14
N GLY A 301 3.41 -29.41 2.73
CA GLY A 301 2.17 -30.16 3.00
C GLY A 301 1.48 -30.67 1.73
N LEU A 302 1.43 -29.86 0.66
CA LEU A 302 0.92 -30.30 -0.64
C LEU A 302 1.80 -31.37 -1.29
N MET A 303 3.12 -31.29 -1.13
CA MET A 303 4.08 -32.27 -1.65
C MET A 303 3.96 -33.61 -0.92
N ALA A 304 3.86 -33.61 0.42
CA ALA A 304 3.68 -34.81 1.23
C ALA A 304 2.32 -35.49 1.03
N ALA A 305 1.30 -34.74 0.61
CA ALA A 305 -0.02 -35.25 0.24
C ALA A 305 -0.15 -35.63 -1.26
N ASN A 306 0.94 -35.61 -2.02
CA ASN A 306 0.94 -35.90 -3.46
C ASN A 306 1.34 -37.36 -3.75
N ASP A 307 0.74 -37.91 -4.80
CA ASP A 307 0.97 -39.29 -5.24
C ASP A 307 2.26 -39.37 -6.09
N GLU A 308 3.30 -40.01 -5.55
CA GLU A 308 4.57 -40.21 -6.26
C GLU A 308 4.44 -41.09 -7.52
N GLU A 309 3.59 -42.12 -7.49
CA GLU A 309 3.40 -43.03 -8.62
C GLU A 309 2.68 -42.31 -9.76
N ALA A 310 1.65 -41.52 -9.42
CA ALA A 310 1.00 -40.65 -10.38
C ALA A 310 1.94 -39.56 -10.91
N THR A 311 2.84 -39.02 -10.07
CA THR A 311 3.85 -38.04 -10.52
C THR A 311 4.78 -38.65 -11.57
N LYS A 312 5.37 -39.81 -11.28
CA LYS A 312 6.25 -40.57 -12.20
C LYS A 312 5.51 -41.00 -13.48
N TYR A 313 4.22 -41.32 -13.38
CA TYR A 313 3.39 -41.64 -14.54
C TYR A 313 3.31 -40.49 -15.55
N TRP A 314 3.16 -39.23 -15.09
CA TRP A 314 3.11 -38.05 -15.96
C TRP A 314 4.47 -37.60 -16.52
N GLU A 315 5.57 -38.25 -16.16
CA GLU A 315 6.88 -38.04 -16.81
C GLU A 315 6.94 -38.69 -18.21
N SER A 316 6.02 -39.62 -18.50
CA SER A 316 5.99 -40.42 -19.74
C SER A 316 4.63 -40.44 -20.48
N HIS A 317 3.60 -39.75 -19.94
CA HIS A 317 2.24 -39.71 -20.50
C HIS A 317 1.74 -38.27 -20.55
N ASP A 318 0.99 -37.90 -21.61
CA ASP A 318 0.40 -36.56 -21.72
C ASP A 318 -0.80 -36.38 -20.76
N PRO A 319 -0.76 -35.39 -19.85
CA PRO A 319 -1.90 -35.03 -19.02
C PRO A 319 -3.10 -34.48 -19.83
N ALA A 320 -2.89 -33.86 -21.00
CA ALA A 320 -3.97 -33.24 -21.77
C ALA A 320 -4.87 -34.28 -22.44
N GLU A 321 -4.31 -35.29 -23.13
CA GLU A 321 -5.06 -36.45 -23.61
C GLU A 321 -5.85 -37.14 -22.49
N ALA A 322 -5.23 -37.34 -21.33
CA ALA A 322 -5.86 -37.95 -20.18
C ALA A 322 -7.01 -37.10 -19.61
N LEU A 323 -6.88 -35.77 -19.59
CA LEU A 323 -7.94 -34.85 -19.17
C LEU A 323 -9.12 -34.85 -20.15
N ALA A 324 -8.85 -34.91 -21.47
CA ALA A 324 -9.88 -35.04 -22.49
C ALA A 324 -10.66 -36.36 -22.33
N LYS A 325 -9.94 -37.48 -22.20
CA LYS A 325 -10.50 -38.82 -21.94
C LYS A 325 -11.32 -38.87 -20.65
N ALA A 326 -10.88 -38.21 -19.59
CA ALA A 326 -11.68 -38.08 -18.37
C ALA A 326 -13.03 -37.36 -18.63
N GLY A 327 -13.04 -36.30 -19.45
CA GLY A 327 -14.26 -35.62 -19.86
C GLY A 327 -15.22 -36.51 -20.68
N GLU A 328 -14.70 -37.40 -21.51
CA GLU A 328 -15.51 -38.40 -22.22
C GLU A 328 -16.10 -39.45 -21.27
N LEU A 329 -15.30 -39.95 -20.32
CA LEU A 329 -15.75 -40.90 -19.30
C LEU A 329 -16.87 -40.31 -18.41
N VAL A 330 -16.83 -39.01 -18.10
CA VAL A 330 -17.93 -38.30 -17.42
C VAL A 330 -19.20 -38.32 -18.28
N LYS A 331 -19.12 -37.96 -19.56
CA LYS A 331 -20.26 -37.96 -20.51
C LYS A 331 -20.85 -39.36 -20.72
N ALA A 332 -20.01 -40.38 -20.75
CA ALA A 332 -20.39 -41.79 -20.89
C ALA A 332 -20.95 -42.42 -19.59
N GLY A 333 -21.00 -41.69 -18.48
CA GLY A 333 -21.46 -42.21 -17.19
C GLY A 333 -20.49 -43.18 -16.51
N LYS A 334 -19.25 -43.31 -17.01
CA LYS A 334 -18.16 -44.14 -16.45
C LYS A 334 -17.47 -43.41 -15.29
N TYR A 335 -18.27 -43.00 -14.30
CA TYR A 335 -17.87 -42.07 -13.25
C TYR A 335 -16.70 -42.57 -12.39
N ALA A 336 -16.58 -43.88 -12.14
CA ALA A 336 -15.47 -44.45 -11.38
C ALA A 336 -14.12 -44.39 -12.13
N GLU A 337 -14.13 -44.68 -13.44
CA GLU A 337 -12.95 -44.56 -14.31
C GLU A 337 -12.51 -43.09 -14.39
N ALA A 338 -13.46 -42.17 -14.59
CA ALA A 338 -13.22 -40.73 -14.56
C ALA A 338 -12.66 -40.25 -13.21
N LYS A 339 -13.21 -40.71 -12.08
CA LYS A 339 -12.74 -40.37 -10.73
C LYS A 339 -11.29 -40.77 -10.51
N SER A 340 -10.91 -41.98 -10.94
CA SER A 340 -9.54 -42.47 -10.84
C SER A 340 -8.58 -41.61 -11.67
N LEU A 341 -8.90 -41.39 -12.95
CA LEU A 341 -8.05 -40.62 -13.87
C LEU A 341 -7.89 -39.15 -13.43
N LEU A 342 -8.98 -38.50 -13.01
CA LEU A 342 -8.96 -37.13 -12.48
C LEU A 342 -8.30 -37.01 -11.11
N THR A 343 -8.18 -38.10 -10.35
CA THR A 343 -7.39 -38.10 -9.11
C THR A 343 -5.90 -38.17 -9.42
N LYS A 344 -5.48 -39.06 -10.33
CA LYS A 344 -4.08 -39.12 -10.80
C LYS A 344 -3.63 -37.81 -11.45
N LEU A 345 -4.49 -37.16 -12.25
CA LEU A 345 -4.18 -35.88 -12.90
C LEU A 345 -3.89 -34.72 -11.92
N LYS A 346 -4.25 -34.83 -10.63
CA LYS A 346 -3.88 -33.82 -9.61
C LYS A 346 -2.37 -33.81 -9.28
N ALA A 347 -1.63 -34.85 -9.67
CA ALA A 347 -0.17 -34.89 -9.60
C ALA A 347 0.51 -34.36 -10.89
N SER A 348 -0.25 -33.77 -11.82
CA SER A 348 0.24 -33.26 -13.11
C SER A 348 0.21 -31.73 -13.19
N LYS A 349 0.78 -31.19 -14.28
CA LYS A 349 0.72 -29.76 -14.65
C LYS A 349 -0.70 -29.21 -14.87
N LEU A 350 -1.72 -30.08 -14.96
CA LEU A 350 -3.13 -29.73 -15.11
C LEU A 350 -3.93 -29.96 -13.81
N ARG A 351 -3.31 -29.73 -12.64
CA ARG A 351 -3.92 -29.98 -11.32
C ARG A 351 -5.17 -29.11 -11.10
N LYS A 352 -5.17 -27.86 -11.57
CA LYS A 352 -6.32 -26.94 -11.53
C LYS A 352 -7.50 -27.46 -12.35
N GLU A 353 -7.23 -27.87 -13.58
CA GLU A 353 -8.20 -28.35 -14.55
C GLU A 353 -8.77 -29.70 -14.12
N ALA A 354 -7.91 -30.59 -13.61
CA ALA A 354 -8.30 -31.87 -13.03
C ALA A 354 -9.17 -31.69 -11.78
N GLY A 355 -8.83 -30.73 -10.90
CA GLY A 355 -9.66 -30.34 -9.76
C GLY A 355 -11.03 -29.82 -10.18
N THR A 356 -11.07 -28.97 -11.21
CA THR A 356 -12.31 -28.41 -11.79
C THR A 356 -13.17 -29.50 -12.42
N LYS A 357 -12.58 -30.39 -13.22
CA LYS A 357 -13.26 -31.55 -13.80
C LYS A 357 -13.69 -32.59 -12.76
N TYR A 358 -12.98 -32.72 -11.64
CA TYR A 358 -13.40 -33.54 -10.51
C TYR A 358 -14.66 -32.97 -9.83
N GLN A 359 -14.82 -31.63 -9.77
CA GLN A 359 -16.06 -31.00 -9.31
C GLN A 359 -17.20 -31.19 -10.33
N GLU A 360 -16.94 -31.06 -11.63
CA GLU A 360 -17.92 -31.34 -12.69
C GLU A 360 -18.42 -32.80 -12.67
N LEU A 361 -17.49 -33.75 -12.47
CA LEU A 361 -17.76 -35.17 -12.22
C LEU A 361 -18.69 -35.36 -11.00
N ALA A 362 -18.32 -34.80 -9.84
CA ALA A 362 -19.10 -34.90 -8.61
C ALA A 362 -20.52 -34.32 -8.79
N ASN A 363 -20.61 -33.16 -9.42
CA ASN A 363 -21.88 -32.49 -9.74
C ASN A 363 -22.76 -33.35 -10.64
N THR A 364 -22.19 -33.95 -11.70
CA THR A 364 -22.90 -34.80 -12.65
C THR A 364 -23.38 -36.10 -11.98
N PHE A 365 -22.50 -36.77 -11.24
CA PHE A 365 -22.81 -38.00 -10.51
C PHE A 365 -23.93 -37.79 -9.48
N CYS A 366 -23.78 -36.83 -8.58
CA CYS A 366 -24.77 -36.58 -7.53
C CYS A 366 -26.12 -36.10 -8.09
N ASN A 367 -26.14 -35.32 -9.18
CA ASN A 367 -27.40 -34.99 -9.86
C ASN A 367 -28.05 -36.21 -10.52
N ALA A 368 -27.27 -37.13 -11.10
CA ALA A 368 -27.79 -38.40 -11.62
C ALA A 368 -28.39 -39.27 -10.49
N GLN A 369 -27.69 -39.40 -9.35
CA GLN A 369 -28.24 -40.15 -8.20
C GLN A 369 -29.52 -39.52 -7.67
N ARG A 370 -29.57 -38.18 -7.51
CA ARG A 370 -30.81 -37.47 -7.09
C ARG A 370 -31.96 -37.67 -8.07
N LYS A 371 -31.69 -37.73 -9.39
CA LYS A 371 -32.69 -38.06 -10.41
C LYS A 371 -33.22 -39.49 -10.27
N THR A 372 -32.34 -40.46 -10.03
CA THR A 372 -32.70 -41.86 -9.71
C THR A 372 -33.58 -41.94 -8.46
N THR A 373 -33.18 -41.29 -7.36
CA THR A 373 -33.98 -41.17 -6.14
C THR A 373 -35.38 -40.63 -6.41
N SER A 374 -35.51 -39.52 -7.13
CA SER A 374 -36.83 -38.95 -7.47
C SER A 374 -37.70 -39.89 -8.30
N GLN A 375 -37.10 -40.68 -9.19
CA GLN A 375 -37.82 -41.70 -9.98
C GLN A 375 -38.27 -42.90 -9.12
N ILE A 376 -37.47 -43.34 -8.15
CA ILE A 376 -37.85 -44.42 -7.22
C ILE A 376 -38.94 -43.92 -6.25
N PHE A 377 -38.80 -42.71 -5.71
CA PHE A 377 -39.82 -42.07 -4.87
C PHE A 377 -41.16 -41.91 -5.61
N ALA A 378 -41.15 -41.49 -6.87
CA ALA A 378 -42.34 -41.39 -7.71
C ALA A 378 -43.00 -42.76 -8.00
N LYS A 379 -42.24 -43.87 -7.94
CA LYS A 379 -42.80 -45.24 -7.94
C LYS A 379 -43.37 -45.61 -6.57
N ALA A 380 -42.68 -45.27 -5.48
CA ALA A 380 -43.13 -45.52 -4.10
C ALA A 380 -44.48 -44.87 -3.79
N GLN A 381 -44.70 -43.61 -4.21
CA GLN A 381 -45.97 -42.91 -3.97
C GLN A 381 -47.13 -43.42 -4.85
N LYS A 382 -46.86 -44.21 -5.90
CA LYS A 382 -47.89 -44.91 -6.69
C LYS A 382 -48.21 -46.30 -6.16
N GLN A 383 -47.48 -46.81 -5.17
CA GLN A 383 -47.63 -48.15 -4.64
C GLN A 383 -48.69 -48.17 -3.52
N LYS A 384 -49.68 -49.07 -3.64
CA LYS A 384 -50.75 -49.26 -2.65
C LYS A 384 -50.36 -50.22 -1.52
N ASP A 385 -49.45 -51.14 -1.80
CA ASP A 385 -48.89 -52.09 -0.83
C ASP A 385 -47.87 -51.37 0.08
N ALA A 386 -48.17 -51.31 1.38
CA ALA A 386 -47.35 -50.59 2.36
C ALA A 386 -45.92 -51.15 2.49
N THR A 387 -45.75 -52.48 2.45
CA THR A 387 -44.45 -53.15 2.53
C THR A 387 -43.60 -52.84 1.29
N LYS A 388 -44.21 -52.91 0.10
CA LYS A 388 -43.55 -52.53 -1.16
C LYS A 388 -43.27 -51.03 -1.22
N LYS A 389 -44.13 -50.18 -0.63
CA LYS A 389 -43.87 -48.72 -0.51
C LYS A 389 -42.67 -48.45 0.39
N LYS A 390 -42.60 -49.03 1.60
CA LYS A 390 -41.46 -48.83 2.51
C LYS A 390 -40.14 -49.33 1.90
N LYS A 391 -40.16 -50.49 1.23
CA LYS A 391 -38.98 -50.95 0.46
C LYS A 391 -38.55 -49.94 -0.61
N LEU A 392 -39.46 -49.44 -1.44
CA LEU A 392 -39.13 -48.44 -2.46
C LEU A 392 -38.64 -47.11 -1.87
N LEU A 393 -39.10 -46.70 -0.68
CA LEU A 393 -38.55 -45.53 0.02
C LEU A 393 -37.11 -45.77 0.49
N GLN A 394 -36.80 -46.97 0.98
CA GLN A 394 -35.43 -47.37 1.36
C GLN A 394 -34.51 -47.47 0.13
N ASP A 395 -34.98 -48.09 -0.96
CA ASP A 395 -34.30 -48.15 -2.25
C ASP A 395 -34.03 -46.75 -2.85
N ALA A 396 -34.86 -45.75 -2.51
CA ALA A 396 -34.69 -44.36 -2.94
C ALA A 396 -33.62 -43.58 -2.14
N ILE A 397 -33.27 -44.02 -0.92
CA ILE A 397 -32.24 -43.41 -0.08
C ILE A 397 -30.83 -43.83 -0.54
N ALA A 398 -30.63 -45.10 -0.92
CA ALA A 398 -29.32 -45.65 -1.27
C ALA A 398 -28.53 -44.86 -2.35
N PRO A 399 -29.14 -44.30 -3.41
CA PRO A 399 -28.43 -43.41 -4.35
C PRO A 399 -27.90 -42.12 -3.70
N LEU A 400 -28.63 -41.55 -2.73
CA LEU A 400 -28.19 -40.35 -2.01
C LEU A 400 -26.98 -40.67 -1.11
N ASP A 401 -27.02 -41.78 -0.40
CA ASP A 401 -25.90 -42.25 0.41
C ASP A 401 -24.66 -42.55 -0.45
N LYS A 402 -24.85 -43.12 -1.65
CA LYS A 402 -23.76 -43.32 -2.61
C LYS A 402 -23.13 -41.99 -3.07
N CYS A 403 -23.93 -40.94 -3.28
CA CYS A 403 -23.41 -39.59 -3.53
C CYS A 403 -22.60 -39.04 -2.34
N LEU A 404 -23.14 -39.12 -1.12
CA LEU A 404 -22.48 -38.60 0.08
C LEU A 404 -21.17 -39.34 0.42
N ALA A 405 -21.12 -40.66 0.17
CA ALA A 405 -19.94 -41.50 0.39
C ALA A 405 -18.87 -41.30 -0.69
N GLU A 406 -19.25 -41.23 -1.98
CA GLU A 406 -18.25 -41.07 -3.05
C GLU A 406 -17.74 -39.63 -3.19
N TYR A 407 -18.55 -38.62 -2.83
CA TYR A 407 -18.23 -37.20 -2.98
C TYR A 407 -18.66 -36.40 -1.74
N PRO A 408 -17.99 -36.59 -0.58
CA PRO A 408 -18.33 -35.88 0.64
C PRO A 408 -18.26 -34.35 0.47
N GLU A 409 -17.36 -33.84 -0.38
CA GLU A 409 -17.17 -32.41 -0.64
C GLU A 409 -17.94 -31.91 -1.87
N TYR A 410 -19.09 -32.54 -2.18
CA TYR A 410 -19.99 -32.09 -3.24
C TYR A 410 -20.60 -30.71 -2.94
N THR A 411 -20.53 -29.79 -3.90
CA THR A 411 -21.00 -28.40 -3.79
C THR A 411 -22.46 -28.22 -3.34
N GLN A 412 -23.33 -29.23 -3.52
CA GLN A 412 -24.72 -29.21 -3.06
C GLN A 412 -25.04 -30.33 -2.05
N LYS A 413 -24.03 -30.79 -1.27
CA LYS A 413 -24.12 -31.78 -0.17
C LYS A 413 -25.38 -31.61 0.68
N GLN A 414 -25.67 -30.37 1.10
CA GLN A 414 -26.86 -30.09 1.91
C GLN A 414 -28.17 -30.53 1.24
N LYS A 415 -28.35 -30.27 -0.06
CA LYS A 415 -29.55 -30.70 -0.81
C LYS A 415 -29.64 -32.22 -1.02
N VAL A 416 -28.58 -32.97 -0.73
CA VAL A 416 -28.58 -34.45 -0.70
C VAL A 416 -29.00 -34.92 0.69
N VAL A 417 -28.47 -34.29 1.75
CA VAL A 417 -28.87 -34.50 3.15
C VAL A 417 -30.35 -34.15 3.38
N ASP A 418 -30.83 -33.03 2.85
CA ASP A 418 -32.23 -32.59 2.94
C ASP A 418 -33.16 -33.61 2.24
N ASN A 419 -32.79 -34.03 1.03
CA ASN A 419 -33.50 -35.07 0.28
C ASN A 419 -33.54 -36.39 1.06
N LYS A 420 -32.44 -36.78 1.72
CA LYS A 420 -32.37 -38.00 2.55
C LYS A 420 -33.26 -37.89 3.78
N SER A 421 -33.14 -36.81 4.55
CA SER A 421 -33.96 -36.57 5.75
C SER A 421 -35.46 -36.53 5.44
N PHE A 422 -35.84 -36.02 4.27
CA PHE A 422 -37.22 -36.08 3.79
C PHE A 422 -37.70 -37.53 3.56
N LEU A 423 -36.89 -38.37 2.91
CA LEU A 423 -37.24 -39.78 2.67
C LEU A 423 -37.28 -40.61 3.95
N GLU A 424 -36.38 -40.35 4.90
CA GLU A 424 -36.39 -40.98 6.22
C GLU A 424 -37.68 -40.62 6.99
N LYS A 425 -38.12 -39.37 6.92
CA LYS A 425 -39.40 -38.90 7.48
C LYS A 425 -40.63 -39.49 6.77
N GLU A 426 -40.53 -39.82 5.48
CA GLU A 426 -41.59 -40.54 4.74
C GLU A 426 -41.60 -42.04 5.06
N LEU A 427 -40.46 -42.64 5.42
CA LEU A 427 -40.33 -44.06 5.77
C LEU A 427 -40.77 -44.34 7.23
N ALA A 428 -40.64 -43.35 8.10
CA ALA A 428 -41.14 -43.35 9.49
C ALA A 428 -42.66 -43.19 9.62
N LYS A 429 -43.39 -42.93 8.53
CA LYS A 429 -44.86 -42.92 8.45
C LYS A 429 -45.43 -44.30 8.08
#